data_AF-A0A6C0EC35-F1
#
_entry.id   AF-A0A6C0EC35-F1
#
_cell.length_a   1.000
_cell.length_b   1.000
_cell.length_c   1.000
_cell.angle_alpha   90.00
_cell.angle_beta   90.00
_cell.angle_gamma   90.00
#
_symmetry.space_group_name_H-M   'P 1'
#
loop_
_entity.id
_entity.type
_entity.pdbx_description
1 polymer ?
#
loop_
_entity_poly.entity_id
_entity_poly.type
_entity_poly.pdbx_seq_one_letter_code
_entity_poly.pdbx_strand_id
1 'polypeptide(L)'
;MNDSDNNLISEPETNINKLLISNPKKYPKSSKGNQCIGKCYPAGTKIVHPITLEFVTNTNYPFCPVNNEDSPIEPCMIPVNKNQISDKDLEYETIVPNLNFDIEKFIKIYYKIFTFEEMIQWLEVNKYKSLQTKLRVLNMALSCYGNTIDIIDSRLAEFIIEIIKKKYLLTMYYKLYGYINVTDDKVHFSDVISNKLDIEERMKERIQYMLTFVTTEEITKFTIKYIRNRKTELENIIDNVDAMITDFIIYFENKIRTTLKI
;
A
#
# COMPACT_ATOMS: atom_id res chain seq x y z
N MET A 1 2.35 64.11 -0.25
CA MET A 1 2.08 64.30 -1.69
C MET A 1 2.67 63.11 -2.41
N ASN A 2 1.80 62.42 -3.14
CA ASN A 2 2.00 61.28 -4.03
C ASN A 2 2.12 59.91 -3.37
N ASP A 3 0.92 59.42 -3.05
CA ASP A 3 0.48 58.04 -3.18
C ASP A 3 1.02 57.36 -4.44
N SER A 4 1.43 56.11 -4.30
CA SER A 4 1.67 55.18 -5.40
C SER A 4 0.87 53.91 -5.13
N ASP A 5 -0.19 53.77 -5.91
CA ASP A 5 -1.18 52.68 -5.92
C ASP A 5 -0.55 51.32 -6.19
N ASN A 6 -0.65 50.40 -5.22
CA ASN A 6 -0.48 48.97 -5.45
C ASN A 6 -1.86 48.34 -5.65
N ASN A 7 -2.26 48.22 -6.92
CA ASN A 7 -3.40 47.41 -7.36
C ASN A 7 -3.08 45.92 -7.17
N LEU A 8 -3.53 45.35 -6.05
CA LEU A 8 -3.69 43.91 -5.90
C LEU A 8 -4.93 43.48 -6.66
N ILE A 9 -4.70 42.79 -7.78
CA ILE A 9 -5.72 42.05 -8.51
C ILE A 9 -6.16 40.89 -7.61
N SER A 10 -7.34 41.04 -7.00
CA SER A 10 -8.02 39.97 -6.28
C SER A 10 -8.49 38.92 -7.28
N GLU A 11 -7.94 37.71 -7.19
CA GLU A 11 -8.46 36.54 -7.89
C GLU A 11 -9.93 36.30 -7.46
N PRO A 12 -10.81 35.85 -8.37
CA PRO A 12 -12.17 35.55 -8.02
C PRO A 12 -12.18 34.30 -7.14
N GLU A 13 -12.40 34.48 -5.83
CA GLU A 13 -12.78 33.40 -4.93
C GLU A 13 -14.04 32.73 -5.48
N THR A 14 -13.84 31.62 -6.19
CA THR A 14 -14.91 30.76 -6.67
C THR A 14 -15.77 30.37 -5.48
N ASN A 15 -17.04 30.73 -5.60
CA ASN A 15 -18.13 30.66 -4.64
C ASN A 15 -18.55 29.22 -4.27
N ILE A 16 -17.59 28.32 -4.01
CA ILE A 16 -17.83 26.90 -3.70
C ILE A 16 -18.50 26.78 -2.32
N ASN A 17 -18.20 27.68 -1.38
CA ASN A 17 -18.76 27.66 -0.03
C ASN A 17 -20.23 28.12 0.04
N LYS A 18 -20.78 28.80 -0.99
CA LYS A 18 -22.21 29.15 -1.02
C LYS A 18 -23.13 28.02 -1.48
N LEU A 19 -22.60 26.96 -2.10
CA LEU A 19 -23.38 25.80 -2.52
C LEU A 19 -23.57 24.75 -1.41
N LEU A 20 -22.79 24.83 -0.32
CA LEU A 20 -22.79 23.82 0.74
C LEU A 20 -23.58 24.21 2.00
N ILE A 21 -24.27 25.37 2.00
CA ILE A 21 -25.10 25.82 3.13
C ILE A 21 -26.50 26.19 2.63
N SER A 22 -27.18 25.20 2.04
CA SER A 22 -28.64 25.16 2.10
C SER A 22 -28.99 24.02 3.04
N ASN A 23 -29.79 24.29 4.08
CA ASN A 23 -30.32 23.24 4.96
C ASN A 23 -30.78 22.07 4.09
N PRO A 24 -30.24 20.84 4.26
CA PRO A 24 -30.66 19.73 3.43
C PRO A 24 -32.16 19.58 3.65
N LYS A 25 -32.95 19.88 2.61
CA LYS A 25 -34.40 19.67 2.65
C LYS A 25 -34.58 18.21 3.03
N LYS A 26 -35.04 17.96 4.27
CA LYS A 26 -35.27 16.59 4.74
C LYS A 26 -36.22 15.95 3.74
N TYR A 27 -35.81 14.82 3.19
CA TYR A 27 -36.65 14.00 2.33
C TYR A 27 -37.95 13.62 3.07
N PRO A 28 -39.04 13.29 2.35
CA PRO A 28 -40.29 12.90 2.98
C PRO A 28 -40.11 11.65 3.86
N LYS A 29 -41.12 11.35 4.69
CA LYS A 29 -41.23 10.05 5.35
C LYS A 29 -41.98 9.08 4.45
N SER A 30 -41.67 7.78 4.58
CA SER A 30 -42.45 6.71 3.98
C SER A 30 -43.84 6.62 4.61
N SER A 31 -44.74 5.87 3.98
CA SER A 31 -46.07 5.56 4.50
C SER A 31 -46.01 4.75 5.81
N LYS A 32 -44.87 4.13 6.14
CA LYS A 32 -44.62 3.43 7.41
C LYS A 32 -43.93 4.32 8.46
N GLY A 33 -43.62 5.58 8.13
CA GLY A 33 -43.04 6.56 9.04
C GLY A 33 -41.50 6.62 9.05
N ASN A 34 -40.82 5.80 8.23
CA ASN A 34 -39.37 5.80 8.11
C ASN A 34 -38.87 7.02 7.33
N GLN A 35 -37.70 7.52 7.68
CA GLN A 35 -37.07 8.65 6.97
C GLN A 35 -36.56 8.15 5.61
N CYS A 36 -37.12 8.69 4.51
CA CYS A 36 -36.55 8.41 3.20
C CYS A 36 -35.14 9.01 3.12
N ILE A 37 -34.23 8.30 2.45
CA ILE A 37 -32.86 8.74 2.17
C ILE A 37 -32.71 9.34 0.75
N GLY A 38 -33.83 9.45 0.04
CA GLY A 38 -33.93 10.02 -1.30
C GLY A 38 -35.35 10.53 -1.59
N LYS A 39 -35.60 10.89 -2.85
CA LYS A 39 -36.92 11.35 -3.29
C LYS A 39 -37.95 10.22 -3.22
N CYS A 40 -39.23 10.58 -3.27
CA CYS A 40 -40.32 9.63 -3.50
C CYS A 40 -40.47 9.47 -5.01
N TYR A 41 -40.09 8.33 -5.55
CA TYR A 41 -40.12 8.03 -6.98
C TYR A 41 -41.48 7.45 -7.38
N PRO A 42 -41.98 7.74 -8.59
CA PRO A 42 -43.20 7.14 -9.09
C PRO A 42 -43.02 5.64 -9.40
N ALA A 43 -44.12 4.90 -9.41
CA ALA A 43 -44.14 3.49 -9.76
C ALA A 43 -43.48 3.21 -11.13
N GLY A 44 -42.71 2.14 -11.19
CA GLY A 44 -41.94 1.70 -12.37
C GLY A 44 -40.61 2.39 -12.57
N THR A 45 -40.23 3.36 -11.73
CA THR A 45 -38.90 3.99 -11.79
C THR A 45 -37.85 2.99 -11.31
N LYS A 46 -36.74 2.86 -12.03
CA LYS A 46 -35.56 2.10 -11.59
C LYS A 46 -34.53 3.08 -11.07
N ILE A 47 -34.06 2.88 -9.84
CA ILE A 47 -33.03 3.70 -9.22
C ILE A 47 -31.95 2.79 -8.63
N VAL A 48 -30.78 3.35 -8.33
CA VAL A 48 -29.78 2.69 -7.48
C VAL A 48 -30.04 3.12 -6.04
N HIS A 49 -30.16 2.16 -5.12
CA HIS A 49 -30.38 2.46 -3.72
C HIS A 49 -29.11 3.08 -3.10
N PRO A 50 -29.17 4.28 -2.46
CA PRO A 50 -27.96 5.04 -2.09
C PRO A 50 -27.02 4.36 -1.09
N ILE A 51 -27.49 3.37 -0.32
CA ILE A 51 -26.69 2.67 0.70
C ILE A 51 -26.23 1.30 0.21
N THR A 52 -27.16 0.50 -0.33
CA THR A 52 -26.87 -0.88 -0.77
C THR A 52 -26.24 -0.92 -2.15
N LEU A 53 -26.35 0.17 -2.93
CA LEU A 53 -25.89 0.28 -4.31
C LEU A 53 -26.54 -0.73 -5.27
N GLU A 54 -27.68 -1.30 -4.88
CA GLU A 54 -28.46 -2.22 -5.70
C GLU A 54 -29.54 -1.50 -6.51
N PHE A 55 -29.88 -2.04 -7.67
CA PHE A 55 -31.03 -1.55 -8.44
C PHE A 55 -32.34 -1.92 -7.74
N VAL A 56 -33.13 -0.90 -7.41
CA VAL A 56 -34.43 -1.07 -6.76
C VAL A 56 -35.53 -0.43 -7.60
N THR A 57 -36.70 -1.07 -7.59
CA THR A 57 -37.89 -0.59 -8.30
C THR A 57 -39.14 -1.14 -7.64
N ASN A 58 -40.25 -0.41 -7.75
CA ASN A 58 -41.57 -0.91 -7.42
C ASN A 58 -42.54 -0.57 -8.55
N THR A 59 -43.17 -1.58 -9.13
CA THR A 59 -44.12 -1.41 -10.25
C THR A 59 -45.52 -1.04 -9.79
N ASN A 60 -45.85 -1.27 -8.51
CA ASN A 60 -47.21 -1.22 -8.01
C ASN A 60 -47.55 0.10 -7.32
N TYR A 61 -46.56 0.74 -6.69
CA TYR A 61 -46.78 1.98 -5.95
C TYR A 61 -45.55 2.92 -5.98
N PRO A 62 -45.75 4.23 -5.77
CA PRO A 62 -44.66 5.17 -5.52
C PRO A 62 -43.83 4.77 -4.31
N PHE A 63 -42.51 4.81 -4.43
CA PHE A 63 -41.60 4.32 -3.41
C PHE A 63 -40.45 5.30 -3.15
N CYS A 64 -39.87 5.25 -1.95
CA CYS A 64 -38.63 5.94 -1.63
C CYS A 64 -37.62 4.96 -1.05
N PRO A 65 -36.31 5.18 -1.25
CA PRO A 65 -35.28 4.40 -0.58
C PRO A 65 -35.27 4.74 0.92
N VAL A 66 -35.05 3.74 1.76
CA VAL A 66 -34.98 3.86 3.23
C VAL A 66 -33.78 3.08 3.77
N ASN A 67 -33.24 3.51 4.92
CA ASN A 67 -32.19 2.75 5.59
C ASN A 67 -32.78 1.58 6.39
N ASN A 68 -33.21 0.53 5.69
CA ASN A 68 -33.76 -0.70 6.27
C ASN A 68 -33.28 -1.91 5.45
N GLU A 69 -32.54 -2.83 6.08
CA GLU A 69 -31.94 -3.99 5.40
C GLU A 69 -32.99 -4.98 4.87
N ASP A 70 -34.11 -5.16 5.59
CA ASP A 70 -35.17 -6.11 5.19
C ASP A 70 -36.04 -5.56 4.06
N SER A 71 -36.10 -4.24 3.92
CA SER A 71 -36.97 -3.57 2.95
C SER A 71 -36.33 -2.24 2.52
N PRO A 72 -35.40 -2.27 1.55
CA PRO A 72 -34.61 -1.10 1.14
C PRO A 72 -35.45 -0.02 0.45
N ILE A 73 -36.70 -0.34 0.10
CA ILE A 73 -37.67 0.62 -0.44
C ILE A 73 -38.99 0.51 0.31
N GLU A 74 -39.62 1.66 0.54
CA GLU A 74 -40.94 1.71 1.15
C GLU A 74 -41.92 2.58 0.36
N PRO A 75 -43.24 2.31 0.46
CA PRO A 75 -44.24 3.16 -0.17
C PRO A 75 -44.15 4.60 0.36
N CYS A 76 -44.46 5.57 -0.49
CA CYS A 76 -44.53 6.98 -0.12
C CYS A 76 -45.74 7.65 -0.76
N MET A 77 -46.24 8.73 -0.13
CA MET A 77 -47.54 9.31 -0.48
C MET A 77 -47.50 10.32 -1.63
N ILE A 78 -46.37 11.03 -1.81
CA ILE A 78 -46.27 12.15 -2.75
C ILE A 78 -45.06 11.93 -3.66
N PRO A 79 -45.21 11.25 -4.81
CA PRO A 79 -44.12 11.11 -5.77
C PRO A 79 -43.73 12.46 -6.37
N VAL A 80 -42.44 12.61 -6.65
CA VAL A 80 -41.99 13.68 -7.55
C VAL A 80 -42.55 13.43 -8.95
N ASN A 81 -42.77 14.51 -9.69
CA ASN A 81 -43.32 14.39 -11.04
C ASN A 81 -42.30 13.66 -11.93
N LYS A 82 -42.75 12.72 -12.80
CA LYS A 82 -41.85 11.98 -13.70
C LYS A 82 -40.99 12.92 -14.56
N ASN A 83 -41.54 14.07 -14.94
CA ASN A 83 -40.84 15.07 -15.75
C ASN A 83 -39.77 15.86 -14.97
N GLN A 84 -39.69 15.69 -13.64
CA GLN A 84 -38.68 16.32 -12.76
C GLN A 84 -37.55 15.36 -12.39
N ILE A 85 -37.61 14.09 -12.80
CA ILE A 85 -36.51 13.15 -12.68
C ILE A 85 -35.81 13.16 -14.03
N SER A 86 -34.75 13.95 -14.17
CA SER A 86 -33.90 13.82 -15.35
C SER A 86 -33.03 12.56 -15.21
N ASP A 87 -32.64 11.95 -16.33
CA ASP A 87 -31.67 10.85 -16.31
C ASP A 87 -30.36 11.26 -15.63
N LYS A 88 -29.99 12.54 -15.76
CA LYS A 88 -28.86 13.13 -15.03
C LYS A 88 -29.06 13.13 -13.52
N ASP A 89 -30.27 13.39 -13.01
CA ASP A 89 -30.53 13.34 -11.57
C ASP A 89 -30.37 11.93 -11.00
N LEU A 90 -30.76 10.91 -11.78
CA LEU A 90 -30.52 9.50 -11.44
C LEU A 90 -29.02 9.16 -11.48
N GLU A 91 -28.28 9.69 -12.44
CA GLU A 91 -26.81 9.56 -12.51
C GLU A 91 -26.12 10.23 -11.31
N TYR A 92 -26.55 11.44 -10.90
CA TYR A 92 -26.00 12.16 -9.75
C TYR A 92 -26.29 11.47 -8.40
N GLU A 93 -27.44 10.80 -8.27
CA GLU A 93 -27.76 9.94 -7.12
C GLU A 93 -26.94 8.64 -7.11
N THR A 94 -26.27 8.32 -8.23
CA THR A 94 -25.40 7.16 -8.44
C THR A 94 -23.91 7.55 -8.48
N ILE A 95 -23.51 8.69 -7.89
CA ILE A 95 -22.08 8.94 -7.63
C ILE A 95 -21.64 7.96 -6.53
N VAL A 96 -21.41 6.71 -6.91
CA VAL A 96 -20.57 5.80 -6.15
C VAL A 96 -19.18 6.42 -6.24
N PRO A 97 -18.61 6.93 -5.14
CA PRO A 97 -17.23 7.39 -5.20
C PRO A 97 -16.43 6.18 -5.69
N ASN A 98 -15.75 6.35 -6.83
CA ASN A 98 -14.88 5.32 -7.35
C ASN A 98 -13.66 5.26 -6.42
N LEU A 99 -13.86 4.60 -5.28
CA LEU A 99 -12.84 4.35 -4.27
C LEU A 99 -11.96 3.25 -4.81
N ASN A 100 -11.11 3.61 -5.78
CA ASN A 100 -9.98 2.78 -6.13
C ASN A 100 -9.02 2.79 -4.93
N PHE A 101 -9.14 1.81 -4.04
CA PHE A 101 -8.30 1.70 -2.84
C PHE A 101 -7.02 0.95 -3.19
N ASP A 102 -6.08 1.68 -3.77
CA ASP A 102 -4.76 1.18 -4.12
C ASP A 102 -3.78 1.23 -2.94
N ILE A 103 -2.61 0.62 -3.12
CA ILE A 103 -1.54 0.54 -2.12
C ILE A 103 -1.08 1.94 -1.70
N GLU A 104 -1.02 2.88 -2.64
CA GLU A 104 -0.58 4.25 -2.39
C GLU A 104 -1.56 5.01 -1.47
N LYS A 105 -2.86 4.86 -1.68
CA LYS A 105 -3.88 5.42 -0.78
C LYS A 105 -3.86 4.74 0.57
N PHE A 106 -3.72 3.41 0.62
CA PHE A 106 -3.64 2.69 1.88
C PHE A 106 -2.46 3.17 2.73
N ILE A 107 -1.26 3.30 2.14
CA ILE A 107 -0.07 3.70 2.89
C ILE A 107 -0.16 5.15 3.40
N LYS A 108 -0.70 6.07 2.58
CA LYS A 108 -0.95 7.47 2.96
C LYS A 108 -2.01 7.61 4.04
N ILE A 109 -3.14 6.91 3.92
CA ILE A 109 -4.26 7.05 4.87
C ILE A 109 -3.95 6.35 6.19
N TYR A 110 -3.47 5.10 6.14
CA TYR A 110 -3.32 4.26 7.32
C TYR A 110 -2.03 4.56 8.10
N TYR A 111 -0.90 4.69 7.40
CA TYR A 111 0.40 4.91 8.04
C TYR A 111 0.86 6.36 8.04
N LYS A 112 0.22 7.23 7.25
CA LYS A 112 0.64 8.64 7.05
C LYS A 112 2.06 8.75 6.50
N ILE A 113 2.38 7.89 5.55
CA ILE A 113 3.66 7.89 4.83
C ILE A 113 3.38 8.39 3.41
N PHE A 114 4.08 9.45 3.01
CA PHE A 114 3.95 10.11 1.71
C PHE A 114 5.24 10.02 0.88
N THR A 115 6.37 9.68 1.49
CA THR A 115 7.68 9.53 0.85
C THR A 115 8.42 8.29 1.35
N PHE A 116 9.48 7.90 0.66
CA PHE A 116 10.32 6.78 1.10
C PHE A 116 11.07 7.10 2.39
N GLU A 117 11.52 8.35 2.57
CA GLU A 117 12.21 8.84 3.76
C GLU A 117 11.31 8.78 5.01
N GLU A 118 10.03 9.15 4.85
CA GLU A 118 9.04 9.04 5.92
C GLU A 118 8.80 7.57 6.30
N MET A 119 8.89 6.63 5.35
CA MET A 119 8.84 5.20 5.68
C MET A 119 10.02 4.76 6.54
N ILE A 120 11.24 5.23 6.25
CA ILE A 120 12.41 4.95 7.08
C ILE A 120 12.22 5.49 8.50
N GLN A 121 11.75 6.73 8.62
CA GLN A 121 11.41 7.32 9.93
C GLN A 121 10.32 6.52 10.65
N TRP A 122 9.30 6.07 9.92
CA TRP A 122 8.23 5.25 10.47
C TRP A 122 8.76 3.94 11.05
N LEU A 123 9.69 3.26 10.37
CA LEU A 123 10.32 2.03 10.87
C LEU A 123 11.09 2.27 12.18
N GLU A 124 11.75 3.41 12.32
CA GLU A 124 12.50 3.76 13.53
C GLU A 124 11.60 4.04 14.74
N VAL A 125 10.52 4.79 14.52
CA VAL A 125 9.55 5.10 15.58
C VAL A 125 8.77 3.85 15.98
N ASN A 126 8.57 2.92 15.05
CA ASN A 126 7.76 1.71 15.23
C ASN A 126 8.60 0.43 15.38
N LYS A 127 9.80 0.51 15.96
CA LYS A 127 10.70 -0.64 16.19
C LYS A 127 10.05 -1.81 16.94
N TYR A 128 9.06 -1.52 17.80
CA TYR A 128 8.32 -2.49 18.62
C TYR A 128 7.22 -3.24 17.85
N LYS A 129 6.87 -2.82 16.62
CA LYS A 129 5.89 -3.54 15.80
C LYS A 129 6.46 -4.87 15.31
N SER A 130 5.56 -5.80 14.99
CA SER A 130 5.96 -7.11 14.48
C SER A 130 6.75 -6.97 13.18
N LEU A 131 7.68 -7.91 12.94
CA LEU A 131 8.48 -7.94 11.71
C LEU A 131 7.60 -7.98 10.46
N GLN A 132 6.48 -8.71 10.50
CA GLN A 132 5.53 -8.81 9.39
C GLN A 132 4.89 -7.45 9.04
N THR A 133 4.51 -6.64 10.04
CA THR A 133 3.99 -5.30 9.79
C THR A 133 5.05 -4.41 9.16
N LYS A 134 6.29 -4.45 9.68
CA LYS A 134 7.40 -3.66 9.13
C LYS A 134 7.74 -4.08 7.68
N LEU A 135 7.74 -5.38 7.39
CA LEU A 135 7.92 -5.94 6.04
C LEU A 135 6.83 -5.47 5.09
N ARG A 136 5.57 -5.50 5.51
CA ARG A 136 4.44 -5.00 4.72
C ARG A 136 4.62 -3.52 4.37
N VAL A 137 4.97 -2.69 5.35
CA VAL A 137 5.20 -1.25 5.14
C VAL A 137 6.36 -1.00 4.18
N LEU A 138 7.49 -1.70 4.34
CA LEU A 138 8.62 -1.60 3.42
C LEU A 138 8.22 -2.02 1.99
N ASN A 139 7.51 -3.13 1.84
CA ASN A 139 7.08 -3.61 0.52
C ASN A 139 6.18 -2.60 -0.19
N MET A 140 5.17 -2.07 0.52
CA MET A 140 4.27 -1.05 -0.04
C MET A 140 5.03 0.25 -0.40
N ALA A 141 5.95 0.69 0.45
CA ALA A 141 6.74 1.89 0.18
C ALA A 141 7.70 1.71 -1.01
N LEU A 142 8.28 0.53 -1.20
CA LEU A 142 9.07 0.22 -2.39
C LEU A 142 8.21 0.23 -3.66
N SER A 143 6.99 -0.31 -3.61
CA SER A 143 6.07 -0.26 -4.75
C SER A 143 5.63 1.16 -5.09
N CYS A 144 5.33 2.01 -4.09
CA CYS A 144 4.83 3.37 -4.32
C CYS A 144 5.92 4.40 -4.60
N TYR A 145 7.08 4.28 -3.94
CA TYR A 145 8.12 5.32 -3.91
C TYR A 145 9.48 4.83 -4.40
N GLY A 146 9.59 3.56 -4.82
CA GLY A 146 10.86 2.96 -5.24
C GLY A 146 11.57 3.70 -6.38
N ASN A 147 10.79 4.30 -7.28
CA ASN A 147 11.29 5.08 -8.41
C ASN A 147 11.78 6.49 -8.03
N THR A 148 11.53 6.98 -6.81
CA THR A 148 12.04 8.27 -6.33
C THR A 148 13.21 8.12 -5.37
N ILE A 149 13.64 6.89 -5.07
CA ILE A 149 14.78 6.64 -4.19
C ILE A 149 16.07 6.99 -4.93
N ASP A 150 16.76 8.02 -4.43
CA ASP A 150 18.08 8.42 -4.93
C ASP A 150 19.20 8.12 -3.92
N ILE A 151 18.88 8.13 -2.62
CA ILE A 151 19.83 7.92 -1.53
C ILE A 151 19.34 6.76 -0.65
N ILE A 152 20.25 5.85 -0.32
CA ILE A 152 19.99 4.77 0.63
C ILE A 152 20.58 5.16 1.99
N ASP A 153 19.69 5.32 2.96
CA ASP A 153 20.04 5.58 4.35
C ASP A 153 20.56 4.30 5.05
N SER A 154 21.57 4.42 5.91
CA SER A 154 22.11 3.29 6.67
C SER A 154 21.07 2.61 7.56
N ARG A 155 20.04 3.34 8.00
CA ARG A 155 18.90 2.81 8.75
C ARG A 155 18.12 1.76 7.97
N LEU A 156 18.00 1.93 6.64
CA LEU A 156 17.40 0.91 5.78
C LEU A 156 18.26 -0.35 5.76
N ALA A 157 19.57 -0.19 5.62
CA ALA A 157 20.50 -1.32 5.61
C ALA A 157 20.46 -2.10 6.94
N GLU A 158 20.42 -1.40 8.08
CA GLU A 158 20.24 -2.04 9.40
C GLU A 158 18.94 -2.84 9.48
N PHE A 159 17.85 -2.30 8.93
CA PHE A 159 16.57 -3.01 8.89
C PHE A 159 16.61 -4.23 7.97
N ILE A 160 17.27 -4.15 6.81
CA ILE A 160 17.49 -5.32 5.93
C ILE A 160 18.32 -6.39 6.64
N ILE A 161 19.34 -6.00 7.42
CA ILE A 161 20.12 -6.94 8.24
C ILE A 161 19.22 -7.61 9.30
N GLU A 162 18.31 -6.87 9.92
CA GLU A 162 17.31 -7.45 10.84
C GLU A 162 16.44 -8.49 10.13
N ILE A 163 15.96 -8.19 8.92
CA ILE A 163 15.16 -9.08 8.08
C ILE A 163 15.94 -10.36 7.76
N ILE A 164 17.19 -10.23 7.33
CA ILE A 164 18.07 -11.37 7.03
C ILE A 164 18.20 -12.25 8.27
N LYS A 165 18.61 -11.68 9.40
CA LYS A 165 18.87 -12.44 10.64
C LYS A 165 17.62 -13.16 11.17
N LYS A 166 16.45 -12.53 11.09
CA LYS A 166 15.22 -13.07 11.70
C LYS A 166 14.41 -13.97 10.77
N LYS A 167 14.45 -13.75 9.46
CA LYS A 167 13.57 -14.45 8.50
C LYS A 167 14.31 -15.27 7.46
N TYR A 168 15.43 -14.77 6.93
CA TYR A 168 16.07 -15.36 5.74
C TYR A 168 17.39 -16.07 6.00
N LEU A 169 17.90 -16.04 7.23
CA LEU A 169 19.22 -16.58 7.57
C LEU A 169 19.39 -18.05 7.16
N LEU A 170 18.38 -18.88 7.44
CA LEU A 170 18.39 -20.29 7.07
C LEU A 170 18.30 -20.48 5.56
N THR A 171 17.47 -19.72 4.87
CA THR A 171 17.37 -19.74 3.40
C THR A 171 18.69 -19.39 2.76
N MET A 172 19.36 -18.33 3.24
CA MET A 172 20.71 -17.96 2.79
C MET A 172 21.69 -19.12 3.02
N TYR A 173 21.69 -19.68 4.23
CA TYR A 173 22.57 -20.77 4.60
C TYR A 173 22.40 -21.98 3.69
N TYR A 174 21.18 -22.45 3.45
CA TYR A 174 20.92 -23.61 2.59
C TYR A 174 21.31 -23.40 1.13
N LYS A 175 21.41 -22.14 0.67
CA LYS A 175 21.93 -21.82 -0.66
C LYS A 175 23.45 -21.74 -0.71
N LEU A 176 24.10 -21.44 0.41
CA LEU A 176 25.51 -21.07 0.45
C LEU A 176 26.41 -22.07 1.20
N TYR A 177 25.83 -23.03 1.93
CA TYR A 177 26.58 -23.93 2.83
C TYR A 177 27.70 -24.69 2.10
N GLY A 178 27.49 -25.06 0.84
CA GLY A 178 28.47 -25.77 0.03
C GLY A 178 29.78 -25.00 -0.13
N TYR A 179 29.74 -23.67 -0.06
CA TYR A 179 30.93 -22.84 -0.15
C TYR A 179 31.62 -22.55 1.19
N ILE A 180 31.07 -23.01 2.32
CA ILE A 180 31.59 -22.69 3.65
C ILE A 180 32.12 -23.97 4.30
N ASN A 181 33.43 -24.08 4.43
CA ASN A 181 34.11 -25.25 4.96
C ASN A 181 34.77 -24.94 6.31
N VAL A 182 35.02 -25.98 7.09
CA VAL A 182 35.66 -25.92 8.40
C VAL A 182 36.82 -26.90 8.40
N THR A 183 38.05 -26.38 8.39
CA THR A 183 39.28 -27.18 8.48
C THR A 183 40.12 -26.65 9.63
N ASP A 184 40.65 -27.53 10.48
CA ASP A 184 41.46 -27.15 11.64
C ASP A 184 40.80 -26.06 12.51
N ASP A 185 39.50 -26.22 12.74
CA ASP A 185 38.63 -25.28 13.47
C ASP A 185 38.58 -23.84 12.90
N LYS A 186 38.98 -23.66 11.64
CA LYS A 186 38.87 -22.39 10.92
C LYS A 186 37.80 -22.47 9.85
N VAL A 187 36.83 -21.55 9.95
CA VAL A 187 35.78 -21.39 8.94
C VAL A 187 36.30 -20.50 7.81
N HIS A 188 36.17 -20.96 6.57
CA HIS A 188 36.64 -20.24 5.39
C HIS A 188 35.78 -20.61 4.16
N PHE A 189 35.87 -19.81 3.10
CA PHE A 189 35.26 -20.16 1.83
C PHE A 189 36.08 -21.22 1.10
N SER A 190 35.40 -22.19 0.48
CA SER A 190 36.01 -23.22 -0.36
C SER A 190 35.15 -23.52 -1.58
N ASP A 191 35.71 -24.21 -2.57
CA ASP A 191 34.93 -24.79 -3.66
C ASP A 191 33.93 -25.82 -3.08
N VAL A 192 32.73 -25.89 -3.65
CA VAL A 192 31.69 -26.86 -3.31
C VAL A 192 32.23 -28.29 -3.39
N ILE A 193 33.07 -28.60 -4.38
CA ILE A 193 33.66 -29.94 -4.58
C ILE A 193 34.61 -30.32 -3.45
N SER A 194 35.29 -29.32 -2.87
CA SER A 194 36.26 -29.53 -1.79
C SER A 194 35.60 -29.64 -0.41
N ASN A 195 34.36 -29.19 -0.29
CA ASN A 195 33.60 -29.23 0.95
C ASN A 195 32.99 -30.62 1.15
N LYS A 196 33.47 -31.33 2.18
CA LYS A 196 32.99 -32.67 2.52
C LYS A 196 31.95 -32.66 3.64
N LEU A 197 31.66 -31.48 4.20
CA LEU A 197 30.71 -31.34 5.29
C LEU A 197 29.29 -31.43 4.74
N ASP A 198 28.47 -32.23 5.40
CA ASP A 198 27.03 -32.24 5.13
C ASP A 198 26.38 -30.90 5.52
N ILE A 199 25.14 -30.65 5.12
CA ILE A 199 24.40 -29.41 5.37
C ILE A 199 24.15 -29.11 6.85
N GLU A 200 24.16 -30.11 7.74
CA GLU A 200 23.91 -29.91 9.18
C GLU A 200 25.19 -29.78 10.02
N GLU A 201 26.32 -30.31 9.56
CA GLU A 201 27.57 -30.38 10.32
C GLU A 201 28.19 -29.01 10.61
N ARG A 202 28.47 -28.62 11.86
CA ARG A 202 29.05 -27.29 12.17
C ARG A 202 28.19 -26.12 11.62
N MET A 203 26.87 -26.29 11.48
CA MET A 203 25.96 -25.28 10.92
C MET A 203 26.04 -23.95 11.67
N LYS A 204 26.17 -23.98 13.00
CA LYS A 204 26.26 -22.77 13.83
C LYS A 204 27.49 -21.92 13.48
N GLU A 205 28.65 -22.56 13.32
CA GLU A 205 29.90 -21.90 12.95
C GLU A 205 29.84 -21.34 11.53
N ARG A 206 29.28 -22.10 10.59
CA ARG A 206 29.11 -21.67 9.20
C ARG A 206 28.16 -20.46 9.08
N ILE A 207 27.04 -20.47 9.82
CA ILE A 207 26.11 -19.34 9.91
C ILE A 207 26.80 -18.11 10.53
N GLN A 208 27.53 -18.29 11.63
CA GLN A 208 28.23 -17.18 12.29
C GLN A 208 29.26 -16.56 11.35
N TYR A 209 29.98 -17.38 10.58
CA TYR A 209 30.93 -16.91 9.57
C TYR A 209 30.21 -16.12 8.45
N MET A 210 29.11 -16.63 7.90
CA MET A 210 28.32 -15.94 6.88
C MET A 210 27.85 -14.56 7.35
N LEU A 211 27.42 -14.44 8.62
CA LEU A 211 27.00 -13.18 9.22
C LEU A 211 28.12 -12.13 9.31
N THR A 212 29.40 -12.52 9.29
CA THR A 212 30.52 -11.55 9.28
C THR A 212 30.55 -10.70 8.01
N PHE A 213 29.92 -11.18 6.93
CA PHE A 213 29.86 -10.46 5.67
C PHE A 213 28.54 -9.71 5.46
N VAL A 214 27.54 -9.95 6.30
CA VAL A 214 26.24 -9.25 6.27
C VAL A 214 26.37 -7.96 7.10
N THR A 215 27.18 -7.03 6.60
CA THR A 215 27.49 -5.75 7.26
C THR A 215 26.63 -4.61 6.69
N THR A 216 26.48 -3.52 7.44
CA THR A 216 25.74 -2.32 6.99
C THR A 216 26.32 -1.75 5.69
N GLU A 217 27.65 -1.74 5.56
CA GLU A 217 28.34 -1.26 4.36
C GLU A 217 28.00 -2.13 3.14
N GLU A 218 28.09 -3.45 3.29
CA GLU A 218 27.83 -4.39 2.20
C GLU A 218 26.36 -4.34 1.75
N ILE A 219 25.44 -4.32 2.71
CA ILE A 219 24.01 -4.21 2.44
C ILE A 219 23.69 -2.87 1.79
N THR A 220 24.28 -1.77 2.24
CA THR A 220 24.08 -0.45 1.61
C THR A 220 24.53 -0.47 0.15
N LYS A 221 25.74 -1.01 -0.13
CA LYS A 221 26.27 -1.15 -1.50
C LYS A 221 25.34 -1.98 -2.38
N PHE A 222 24.89 -3.13 -1.87
CA PHE A 222 23.95 -3.99 -2.59
C PHE A 222 22.61 -3.29 -2.84
N THR A 223 21.98 -2.71 -1.83
CA THR A 223 20.67 -2.07 -1.93
C THR A 223 20.69 -0.90 -2.93
N ILE A 224 21.75 -0.07 -2.93
CA ILE A 224 21.92 0.99 -3.93
C ILE A 224 21.91 0.40 -5.35
N LYS A 225 22.68 -0.67 -5.57
CA LYS A 225 22.76 -1.33 -6.88
C LYS A 225 21.42 -1.96 -7.27
N TYR A 226 20.76 -2.63 -6.33
CA TYR A 226 19.45 -3.26 -6.53
C TYR A 226 18.39 -2.25 -6.97
N ILE A 227 18.21 -1.17 -6.19
CA ILE A 227 17.22 -0.12 -6.47
C ILE A 227 17.53 0.57 -7.80
N ARG A 228 18.81 0.87 -8.08
CA ARG A 228 19.20 1.49 -9.35
C ARG A 228 18.88 0.60 -10.55
N ASN A 229 19.13 -0.70 -10.45
CA ASN A 229 18.93 -1.65 -11.55
C ASN A 229 17.44 -1.99 -11.77
N ARG A 230 16.62 -1.95 -10.72
CA ARG A 230 15.20 -2.30 -10.78
C ARG A 230 14.26 -1.10 -10.69
N LYS A 231 14.76 0.13 -10.81
CA LYS A 231 14.02 1.38 -10.54
C LYS A 231 12.64 1.44 -11.20
N THR A 232 12.49 0.91 -12.42
CA THR A 232 11.24 0.87 -13.19
C THR A 232 10.37 -0.37 -12.95
N GLU A 233 10.91 -1.39 -12.27
CA GLU A 233 10.24 -2.67 -12.03
C GLU A 233 9.61 -2.73 -10.63
N LEU A 234 10.10 -1.94 -9.66
CA LEU A 234 9.71 -2.03 -8.24
C LEU A 234 8.20 -1.94 -7.99
N GLU A 235 7.48 -1.14 -8.78
CA GLU A 235 6.01 -1.00 -8.70
C GLU A 235 5.29 -2.32 -9.04
N ASN A 236 5.85 -3.12 -9.95
CA ASN A 236 5.25 -4.34 -10.48
C ASN A 236 5.65 -5.60 -9.72
N ILE A 237 6.60 -5.50 -8.78
CA ILE A 237 7.03 -6.64 -7.97
C ILE A 237 6.05 -6.85 -6.82
N ILE A 238 5.48 -8.06 -6.74
CA ILE A 238 4.49 -8.44 -5.71
C ILE A 238 5.12 -8.41 -4.30
N ASP A 239 6.33 -8.95 -4.16
CA ASP A 239 7.11 -8.92 -2.91
C ASP A 239 8.53 -8.42 -3.18
N ASN A 240 8.70 -7.11 -3.09
CA ASN A 240 9.99 -6.43 -3.26
C ASN A 240 11.01 -6.90 -2.24
N VAL A 241 10.60 -7.24 -1.00
CA VAL A 241 11.55 -7.67 0.02
C VAL A 241 12.09 -9.06 -0.32
N ASP A 242 11.22 -9.99 -0.68
CA ASP A 242 11.65 -11.34 -1.06
C ASP A 242 12.52 -11.34 -2.32
N ALA A 243 12.15 -10.54 -3.33
CA ALA A 243 12.95 -10.34 -4.53
C ALA A 243 14.33 -9.74 -4.20
N MET A 244 14.38 -8.73 -3.32
CA MET A 244 15.63 -8.11 -2.88
C MET A 244 16.55 -9.08 -2.15
N ILE A 245 16.01 -9.89 -1.24
CA ILE A 245 16.82 -10.88 -0.51
C ILE A 245 17.29 -12.00 -1.43
N THR A 246 16.46 -12.44 -2.38
CA THR A 246 16.86 -13.43 -3.39
C THR A 246 18.02 -12.93 -4.23
N ASP A 247 17.93 -11.69 -4.72
CA ASP A 247 19.03 -11.05 -5.46
C ASP A 247 20.27 -10.85 -4.58
N PHE A 248 20.10 -10.60 -3.27
CA PHE A 248 21.22 -10.50 -2.33
C PHE A 248 21.95 -11.83 -2.17
N ILE A 249 21.23 -12.95 -2.09
CA ILE A 249 21.84 -14.30 -2.03
C ILE A 249 22.68 -14.56 -3.28
N ILE A 250 22.14 -14.24 -4.46
CA ILE A 250 22.84 -14.40 -5.74
C ILE A 250 24.08 -13.50 -5.79
N TYR A 251 23.94 -12.24 -5.37
CA TYR A 251 25.04 -11.30 -5.26
C TYR A 251 26.15 -11.85 -4.35
N PHE A 252 25.78 -12.39 -3.21
CA PHE A 252 26.69 -12.95 -2.23
C PHE A 252 27.41 -14.20 -2.74
N GLU A 253 26.67 -15.13 -3.37
CA GLU A 253 27.24 -16.31 -4.02
C GLU A 253 28.28 -15.92 -5.09
N ASN A 254 27.94 -14.97 -5.95
CA ASN A 254 28.85 -14.49 -6.99
C ASN A 254 30.12 -13.86 -6.41
N LYS A 255 30.00 -13.17 -5.27
CA LYS A 255 31.16 -12.60 -4.57
C LYS A 255 32.08 -13.70 -4.02
N ILE A 256 31.51 -14.77 -3.47
CA ILE A 256 32.27 -15.95 -3.04
C ILE A 256 32.99 -16.59 -4.22
N ARG A 257 32.27 -16.90 -5.30
CA ARG A 257 32.82 -17.49 -6.53
C ARG A 257 33.98 -16.67 -7.10
N THR A 258 33.80 -15.36 -7.20
CA THR A 258 34.85 -14.43 -7.65
C THR A 258 36.08 -14.46 -6.74
N THR A 259 35.89 -14.56 -5.42
CA THR A 259 36.99 -14.65 -4.45
C THR A 259 37.76 -15.96 -4.59
N LEU A 260 37.05 -17.06 -4.88
CA LEU A 260 37.62 -18.39 -5.10
C LEU A 260 38.19 -18.59 -6.52
N LYS A 261 37.89 -17.68 -7.45
CA LYS A 261 38.24 -17.75 -8.88
C LYS A 261 37.62 -18.96 -9.60
N ILE A 262 36.35 -19.25 -9.30
CA ILE A 262 35.53 -20.32 -9.89
C ILE A 262 34.27 -19.78 -10.58
#